data_AF-A0A965PNY0-F1
#
_entry.id   AF-A0A965PNY0-F1
#
_cell.length_a   1.000
_cell.length_b   1.000
_cell.length_c   1.000
_cell.angle_alpha   90.00
_cell.angle_beta   90.00
_cell.angle_gamma   90.00
#
_symmetry.space_group_name_H-M   'P 1'
#
loop_
_entity.id
_entity.type
_entity.pdbx_description
1 polymer ?
#
loop_
_entity_poly.entity_id
_entity_poly.type
_entity_poly.pdbx_seq_one_letter_code
_entity_poly.pdbx_strand_id
1 'polypeptide(L)'
;MTKPYIVTKQPVVTKPLLGTSEWARQATVRSEGSLWNNGTFVVRDVRGKPGIISNHARGLAMDLSYRWQAQKNLGRQDGRKVSLAFIVKLLDNADALGIQLVIDYALKRSWKCDRGTWQAGNFEEGDWYHIEIDPTIANDAATAKACWISVFGVSPQQAPQSV
;
A
#
# COMPACT_ATOMS: atom_id res chain seq x y z
N MET A 1 15.33 16.75 -1.95
CA MET A 1 14.84 16.46 -3.32
C MET A 1 13.72 15.45 -3.19
N THR A 2 12.58 15.63 -3.88
CA THR A 2 11.48 14.67 -3.82
C THR A 2 11.73 13.48 -4.77
N LYS A 3 11.37 12.27 -4.36
CA LYS A 3 11.61 11.03 -5.13
C LYS A 3 10.70 11.01 -6.37
N PRO A 4 11.21 10.78 -7.59
CA PRO A 4 10.37 10.79 -8.79
C PRO A 4 9.35 9.65 -8.75
N TYR A 5 8.13 9.94 -9.20
CA TYR A 5 7.11 8.93 -9.41
C TYR A 5 7.34 8.17 -10.73
N ILE A 6 7.46 6.85 -10.66
CA ILE A 6 7.90 6.02 -11.81
C ILE A 6 6.94 4.90 -12.23
N VAL A 7 5.84 4.69 -11.50
CA VAL A 7 4.95 3.51 -11.67
C VAL A 7 4.34 3.44 -13.08
N THR A 8 3.82 4.55 -13.61
CA THR A 8 3.15 4.56 -14.93
C THR A 8 4.09 4.29 -16.10
N LYS A 9 5.41 4.43 -15.90
CA LYS A 9 6.45 4.15 -16.90
C LYS A 9 6.87 2.68 -16.93
N GLN A 10 6.44 1.89 -15.94
CA GLN A 10 6.79 0.47 -15.87
C GLN A 10 5.92 -0.36 -16.84
N PRO A 11 6.46 -1.47 -17.38
CA PRO A 11 5.72 -2.34 -18.29
C PRO A 11 4.56 -3.05 -17.58
N VAL A 12 3.58 -3.48 -18.37
CA VAL A 12 2.54 -4.42 -17.92
C VAL A 12 3.19 -5.80 -17.70
N VAL A 13 2.77 -6.49 -16.65
CA VAL A 13 3.24 -7.85 -16.33
C VAL A 13 2.14 -8.85 -16.59
N THR A 14 2.50 -10.12 -16.77
CA THR A 14 1.57 -11.20 -17.09
C THR A 14 1.01 -11.93 -15.86
N LYS A 15 1.58 -11.67 -14.69
CA LYS A 15 1.21 -12.31 -13.42
C LYS A 15 1.45 -11.37 -12.23
N PRO A 16 0.81 -11.61 -11.07
CA PRO A 16 1.10 -10.85 -9.86
C PRO A 16 2.58 -10.89 -9.50
N LEU A 17 3.12 -9.77 -9.00
CA LEU A 17 4.48 -9.73 -8.50
C LEU A 17 4.53 -10.17 -7.02
N LEU A 18 5.57 -10.94 -6.69
CA LEU A 18 5.69 -11.59 -5.38
C LEU A 18 5.91 -10.57 -4.26
N GLY A 19 6.72 -9.53 -4.51
CA GLY A 19 6.96 -8.45 -3.56
C GLY A 19 5.73 -7.62 -3.26
N THR A 20 4.90 -7.31 -4.27
CA THR A 20 3.59 -6.63 -4.05
C THR A 20 2.65 -7.47 -3.18
N SER A 21 2.63 -8.78 -3.41
CA SER A 21 1.81 -9.71 -2.63
C SER A 21 2.30 -9.79 -1.18
N GLU A 22 3.61 -9.84 -0.96
CA GLU A 22 4.22 -9.82 0.37
C GLU A 22 3.99 -8.48 1.09
N TRP A 23 4.10 -7.36 0.39
CA TRP A 23 3.84 -6.03 0.96
C TRP A 23 2.39 -5.93 1.44
N ALA A 24 1.42 -6.36 0.61
CA ALA A 24 0.00 -6.38 0.98
C ALA A 24 -0.27 -7.29 2.19
N ARG A 25 0.42 -8.44 2.25
CA ARG A 25 0.33 -9.37 3.39
C ARG A 25 0.86 -8.72 4.68
N GLN A 26 2.03 -8.06 4.63
CA GLN A 26 2.60 -7.36 5.79
C GLN A 26 1.71 -6.23 6.28
N ALA A 27 1.16 -5.43 5.37
CA ALA A 27 0.19 -4.38 5.71
C ALA A 27 -1.05 -4.96 6.41
N THR A 28 -1.62 -6.05 5.88
CA THR A 28 -2.77 -6.74 6.48
C THR A 28 -2.46 -7.21 7.91
N VAL A 29 -1.34 -7.92 8.10
CA VAL A 29 -0.92 -8.47 9.41
C VAL A 29 -0.66 -7.37 10.45
N ARG A 30 -0.05 -6.24 10.03
CA ARG A 30 0.39 -5.18 10.95
C ARG A 30 -0.63 -4.07 11.18
N SER A 31 -1.75 -4.10 10.45
CA SER A 31 -2.83 -3.11 10.56
C SER A 31 -3.82 -3.38 11.70
N GLU A 32 -3.54 -4.34 12.58
CA GLU A 32 -4.47 -4.78 13.65
C GLU A 32 -5.85 -5.20 13.11
N GLY A 33 -5.87 -5.85 11.94
CA GLY A 33 -7.09 -6.28 11.27
C GLY A 33 -7.93 -5.14 10.66
N SER A 34 -7.41 -3.91 10.64
CA SER A 34 -8.11 -2.77 10.02
C SER A 34 -8.02 -2.74 8.50
N LEU A 35 -7.08 -3.48 7.90
CA LEU A 35 -6.94 -3.63 6.46
C LEU A 35 -6.97 -5.10 6.06
N TRP A 36 -7.54 -5.39 4.89
CA TRP A 36 -7.43 -6.67 4.19
C TRP A 36 -7.20 -6.46 2.69
N ASN A 37 -6.53 -7.43 2.06
CA ASN A 37 -6.15 -7.35 0.64
C ASN A 37 -7.36 -7.59 -0.28
N ASN A 38 -7.74 -6.57 -1.06
CA ASN A 38 -8.84 -6.58 -2.02
C ASN A 38 -8.38 -6.84 -3.48
N GLY A 39 -7.06 -6.99 -3.70
CA GLY A 39 -6.47 -7.33 -4.99
C GLY A 39 -5.11 -6.66 -5.19
N THR A 40 -4.21 -7.36 -5.87
CA THR A 40 -2.85 -6.88 -6.20
C THR A 40 -2.54 -6.95 -7.70
N PHE A 41 -3.43 -7.55 -8.50
CA PHE A 41 -3.19 -7.75 -9.93
C PHE A 41 -4.48 -7.97 -10.70
N VAL A 42 -4.62 -7.24 -11.81
CA VAL A 42 -5.63 -7.47 -12.84
C VAL A 42 -5.22 -6.69 -14.09
N VAL A 43 -5.27 -7.34 -15.25
CA VAL A 43 -5.00 -6.67 -16.53
C VAL A 43 -6.30 -6.05 -17.04
N ARG A 44 -6.45 -4.74 -16.84
CA ARG A 44 -7.60 -3.96 -17.31
C ARG A 44 -7.28 -2.47 -17.37
N ASP A 45 -8.11 -1.74 -18.09
CA ASP A 45 -8.14 -0.29 -18.03
C ASP A 45 -8.60 0.21 -16.65
N VAL A 46 -8.21 1.45 -16.33
CA VAL A 46 -8.72 2.19 -15.18
C VAL A 46 -10.24 2.32 -15.34
N ARG A 47 -10.97 2.07 -14.25
CA ARG A 47 -12.44 2.11 -14.27
C ARG A 47 -12.91 3.48 -14.74
N GLY A 48 -13.80 3.50 -15.73
CA GLY A 48 -14.33 4.75 -16.32
C GLY A 48 -13.36 5.49 -17.24
N LYS A 49 -12.18 4.92 -17.56
CA LYS A 49 -11.18 5.54 -18.44
C LYS A 49 -10.62 4.53 -19.46
N PRO A 50 -11.40 4.17 -20.51
CA PRO A 50 -10.94 3.26 -21.56
C PRO A 50 -9.63 3.74 -22.21
N GLY A 51 -8.74 2.80 -22.53
CA GLY A 51 -7.41 3.06 -23.10
C GLY A 51 -6.33 3.44 -22.10
N ILE A 52 -6.67 3.65 -20.82
CA ILE A 52 -5.68 3.96 -19.77
C ILE A 52 -5.46 2.71 -18.92
N ILE A 53 -4.35 2.01 -19.15
CA ILE A 53 -4.05 0.76 -18.43
C ILE A 53 -3.78 0.98 -16.93
N SER A 54 -4.45 0.20 -16.08
CA SER A 54 -4.33 0.26 -14.62
C SER A 54 -2.93 -0.13 -14.13
N ASN A 55 -2.48 0.49 -13.02
CA ASN A 55 -1.23 0.09 -12.36
C ASN A 55 -1.31 -1.29 -11.67
N HIS A 56 -2.52 -1.83 -11.45
CA HIS A 56 -2.70 -3.25 -11.12
C HIS A 56 -2.19 -4.17 -12.23
N ALA A 57 -2.29 -3.77 -13.50
CA ALA A 57 -1.76 -4.56 -14.63
C ALA A 57 -0.22 -4.57 -14.66
N ARG A 58 0.42 -3.57 -14.04
CA ARG A 58 1.89 -3.52 -13.87
C ARG A 58 2.37 -4.34 -12.67
N GLY A 59 1.44 -4.86 -11.86
CA GLY A 59 1.75 -5.59 -10.63
C GLY A 59 2.32 -4.69 -9.53
N LEU A 60 2.21 -3.37 -9.65
CA LEU A 60 2.80 -2.39 -8.75
C LEU A 60 1.78 -1.74 -7.81
N ALA A 61 0.51 -2.14 -7.92
CA ALA A 61 -0.58 -1.59 -7.15
C ALA A 61 -1.25 -2.66 -6.30
N MET A 62 -1.89 -2.21 -5.23
CA MET A 62 -2.76 -3.02 -4.39
C MET A 62 -3.91 -2.19 -3.86
N ASP A 63 -5.04 -2.84 -3.65
CA ASP A 63 -6.19 -2.24 -2.99
C ASP A 63 -6.32 -2.87 -1.60
N LEU A 64 -6.20 -2.07 -0.53
CA LEU A 64 -6.34 -2.54 0.85
C LEU A 64 -7.63 -1.98 1.45
N SER A 65 -8.63 -2.84 1.62
CA SER A 65 -9.94 -2.44 2.12
C SER A 65 -9.97 -2.38 3.63
N TYR A 66 -10.67 -1.36 4.14
CA TYR A 66 -11.00 -1.22 5.56
C TYR A 66 -12.47 -1.54 5.86
N ARG A 67 -13.20 -2.08 4.87
CA ARG A 67 -14.59 -2.49 5.04
C ARG A 67 -14.68 -3.60 6.07
N TRP A 68 -15.61 -3.47 7.01
CA TRP A 68 -15.98 -4.57 7.89
C TRP A 68 -16.94 -5.52 7.18
N GLN A 69 -16.55 -6.79 7.01
CA GLN A 69 -17.39 -7.87 6.51
C GLN A 69 -17.46 -8.98 7.55
N ALA A 70 -18.37 -8.86 8.52
CA ALA A 70 -18.52 -9.81 9.61
C ALA A 70 -18.69 -11.25 9.13
N GLN A 71 -19.50 -11.48 8.09
CA GLN A 71 -19.77 -12.82 7.54
C GLN A 71 -18.53 -13.52 6.95
N LYS A 72 -17.53 -12.74 6.50
CA LYS A 72 -16.28 -13.28 5.93
C LYS A 72 -15.11 -13.20 6.90
N ASN A 73 -15.35 -12.73 8.13
CA ASN A 73 -14.31 -12.43 9.10
C ASN A 73 -13.19 -11.51 8.53
N LEU A 74 -13.59 -10.49 7.75
CA LEU A 74 -12.67 -9.52 7.14
C LEU A 74 -12.89 -8.13 7.73
N GLY A 75 -11.77 -7.43 7.98
CA GLY A 75 -11.78 -6.10 8.58
C GLY A 75 -12.27 -6.10 10.03
N ARG A 76 -12.57 -4.91 10.55
CA ARG A 76 -13.11 -4.71 11.89
C ARG A 76 -14.01 -3.48 11.93
N GLN A 77 -14.85 -3.39 12.96
CA GLN A 77 -15.53 -2.14 13.31
C GLN A 77 -14.50 -1.02 13.45
N ASP A 78 -14.87 0.18 13.00
CA ASP A 78 -13.99 1.36 12.93
C ASP A 78 -12.74 1.19 12.04
N GLY A 79 -12.73 0.22 11.13
CA GLY A 79 -11.60 -0.07 10.24
C GLY A 79 -11.04 1.17 9.53
N ARG A 80 -11.89 2.11 9.08
CA ARG A 80 -11.45 3.37 8.46
C ARG A 80 -10.60 4.23 9.39
N LYS A 81 -11.02 4.36 10.66
CA LYS A 81 -10.35 5.20 11.66
C LYS A 81 -9.00 4.61 12.05
N VAL A 82 -8.97 3.31 12.35
CA VAL A 82 -7.75 2.59 12.73
C VAL A 82 -6.75 2.54 11.57
N SER A 83 -7.23 2.21 10.36
CA SER A 83 -6.37 2.15 9.19
C SER A 83 -5.81 3.51 8.78
N LEU A 84 -6.48 4.63 9.08
CA LEU A 84 -5.94 5.96 8.77
C LEU A 84 -4.65 6.24 9.53
N ALA A 85 -4.65 5.99 10.85
CA ALA A 85 -3.46 6.17 11.67
C ALA A 85 -2.32 5.26 11.18
N PHE A 86 -2.66 4.03 10.80
CA PHE A 86 -1.70 3.10 10.21
C PHE A 86 -1.13 3.62 8.88
N ILE A 87 -1.96 4.07 7.94
CA ILE A 87 -1.50 4.64 6.66
C ILE A 87 -0.62 5.87 6.88
N VAL A 88 -0.95 6.77 7.80
CA VAL A 88 -0.10 7.92 8.13
C VAL A 88 1.28 7.46 8.59
N LYS A 89 1.36 6.46 9.48
CA LYS A 89 2.64 5.86 9.90
C LYS A 89 3.42 5.24 8.73
N LEU A 90 2.74 4.61 7.76
CA LEU A 90 3.41 4.10 6.56
C LEU A 90 3.98 5.25 5.71
N LEU A 91 3.24 6.35 5.58
CA LEU A 91 3.68 7.52 4.80
C LEU A 91 4.85 8.26 5.45
N ASP A 92 4.94 8.27 6.78
CA ASP A 92 6.12 8.75 7.50
C ASP A 92 7.39 7.92 7.19
N ASN A 93 7.20 6.71 6.66
CA ASN A 93 8.25 5.77 6.25
C ASN A 93 8.16 5.43 4.75
N ALA A 94 7.58 6.32 3.94
CA ALA A 94 7.25 6.04 2.54
C ALA A 94 8.46 5.58 1.72
N ASP A 95 9.62 6.20 1.92
CA ASP A 95 10.84 5.84 1.19
C ASP A 95 11.33 4.43 1.53
N ALA A 96 11.34 4.06 2.82
CA ALA A 96 11.75 2.74 3.27
C ALA A 96 10.79 1.64 2.78
N LEU A 97 9.49 1.93 2.73
CA LEU A 97 8.46 1.03 2.23
C LEU A 97 8.30 1.09 0.70
N GLY A 98 9.04 1.98 0.04
CA GLY A 98 8.97 2.29 -1.39
C GLY A 98 7.58 2.71 -1.88
N ILE A 99 6.78 3.37 -1.05
CA ILE A 99 5.47 3.89 -1.43
C ILE A 99 5.64 4.99 -2.48
N GLN A 100 4.98 4.81 -3.62
CA GLN A 100 4.97 5.76 -4.73
C GLN A 100 3.71 6.65 -4.70
N LEU A 101 2.56 6.06 -4.35
CA LEU A 101 1.28 6.74 -4.33
C LEU A 101 0.31 6.03 -3.37
N VAL A 102 -0.51 6.82 -2.68
CA VAL A 102 -1.67 6.33 -1.92
C VAL A 102 -2.89 7.15 -2.33
N ILE A 103 -3.98 6.51 -2.75
CA ILE A 103 -5.30 7.16 -2.91
C ILE A 103 -6.17 6.76 -1.74
N ASP A 104 -6.76 7.77 -1.12
CA ASP A 104 -7.76 7.66 -0.07
C ASP A 104 -9.11 8.06 -0.70
N TYR A 105 -9.84 7.05 -1.17
CA TYR A 105 -11.09 7.26 -1.92
C TYR A 105 -12.19 7.90 -1.07
N ALA A 106 -12.28 7.56 0.23
CA ALA A 106 -13.25 8.16 1.14
C ALA A 106 -13.08 9.68 1.30
N LEU A 107 -11.85 10.17 1.26
CA LEU A 107 -11.56 11.62 1.36
C LEU A 107 -11.22 12.26 0.01
N LYS A 108 -11.39 11.52 -1.09
CA LYS A 108 -11.11 11.96 -2.47
C LYS A 108 -9.77 12.70 -2.56
N ARG A 109 -8.71 12.08 -2.05
CA ARG A 109 -7.37 12.67 -2.00
C ARG A 109 -6.28 11.64 -2.30
N SER A 110 -5.10 12.12 -2.67
CA SER A 110 -3.93 11.27 -2.87
C SER A 110 -2.68 11.83 -2.20
N TRP A 111 -1.82 10.94 -1.74
CA TRP A 111 -0.43 11.22 -1.37
C TRP A 111 0.47 10.65 -2.47
N LYS A 112 1.58 11.31 -2.79
CA LYS A 112 2.49 10.90 -3.86
C LYS A 112 3.94 11.22 -3.50
N CYS A 113 4.88 10.34 -3.83
CA CYS A 113 6.27 10.42 -3.40
C CYS A 113 7.03 11.65 -3.93
N ASP A 114 6.64 12.16 -5.10
CA ASP A 114 7.21 13.36 -5.71
C ASP A 114 6.76 14.67 -5.04
N ARG A 115 5.74 14.57 -4.18
CA ARG A 115 5.13 15.69 -3.46
C ARG A 115 5.29 15.58 -1.94
N GLY A 116 5.27 14.38 -1.38
CA GLY A 116 5.38 14.15 0.06
C GLY A 116 4.18 14.61 0.89
N THR A 117 3.06 14.99 0.27
CA THR A 117 1.86 15.45 0.99
C THR A 117 0.55 15.01 0.32
N TRP A 118 -0.56 15.14 1.05
CA TRP A 118 -1.92 14.91 0.53
C TRP A 118 -2.38 16.07 -0.35
N GLN A 119 -3.06 15.75 -1.45
CA GLN A 119 -3.79 16.71 -2.28
C GLN A 119 -5.17 16.16 -2.61
N ALA A 120 -6.16 17.05 -2.61
CA ALA A 120 -7.50 16.74 -3.11
C ALA A 120 -7.42 16.29 -4.58
N GLY A 121 -8.31 15.39 -4.97
CA GLY A 121 -8.44 14.91 -6.34
C GLY A 121 -9.88 14.51 -6.64
N ASN A 122 -10.11 14.08 -7.88
CA ASN A 122 -11.41 13.59 -8.30
C ASN A 122 -11.33 12.07 -8.50
N PHE A 123 -11.84 11.34 -7.53
CA PHE A 123 -11.84 9.88 -7.51
C PHE A 123 -13.24 9.35 -7.18
N GLU A 124 -13.54 8.17 -7.70
CA GLU A 124 -14.74 7.42 -7.33
C GLU A 124 -14.74 7.07 -5.85
N GLU A 125 -15.93 6.90 -5.27
CA GLU A 125 -16.04 6.47 -3.89
C GLU A 125 -15.61 5.00 -3.73
N GLY A 126 -14.95 4.70 -2.62
CA GLY A 126 -14.45 3.38 -2.30
C GLY A 126 -14.08 3.27 -0.82
N ASP A 127 -14.15 2.05 -0.31
CA ASP A 127 -13.82 1.69 1.07
C ASP A 127 -12.50 0.93 1.19
N TRP A 128 -11.51 1.42 0.44
CA TRP A 128 -10.13 0.93 0.41
C TRP A 128 -9.15 2.07 0.14
N TYR A 129 -7.88 1.79 0.40
CA TYR A 129 -6.77 2.58 -0.13
C TYR A 129 -6.23 1.91 -1.38
N HIS A 130 -5.98 2.70 -2.42
CA HIS A 130 -5.11 2.28 -3.51
C HIS A 130 -3.67 2.62 -3.13
N ILE A 131 -2.76 1.65 -3.16
CA ILE A 131 -1.36 1.87 -2.83
C ILE A 131 -0.50 1.36 -3.97
N GLU A 132 0.45 2.18 -4.40
CA GLU A 132 1.45 1.81 -5.40
C GLU A 132 2.85 1.82 -4.80
N ILE A 133 3.68 0.86 -5.22
CA ILE A 133 5.04 0.68 -4.69
C ILE A 133 6.11 0.64 -5.79
N ASP A 134 7.36 0.88 -5.37
CA ASP A 134 8.56 0.83 -6.20
C ASP A 134 8.74 -0.55 -6.85
N PRO A 135 9.08 -0.62 -8.15
CA PRO A 135 9.26 -1.90 -8.85
C PRO A 135 10.36 -2.77 -8.23
N THR A 136 11.39 -2.19 -7.63
CA THR A 136 12.46 -2.96 -6.96
C THR A 136 11.89 -3.79 -5.81
N ILE A 137 11.01 -3.18 -5.02
CA ILE A 137 10.32 -3.85 -3.92
C ILE A 137 9.24 -4.79 -4.44
N ALA A 138 8.48 -4.37 -5.46
CA ALA A 138 7.38 -5.15 -6.01
C ALA A 138 7.84 -6.50 -6.59
N ASN A 139 9.03 -6.56 -7.21
CA ASN A 139 9.52 -7.76 -7.85
C ASN A 139 10.08 -8.81 -6.88
N ASP A 140 10.53 -8.41 -5.69
CA ASP A 140 11.20 -9.31 -4.74
C ASP A 140 10.52 -9.33 -3.36
N ALA A 141 9.99 -10.51 -2.99
CA ALA A 141 9.35 -10.73 -1.70
C ALA A 141 10.32 -10.59 -0.52
N ALA A 142 11.59 -10.96 -0.67
CA ALA A 142 12.56 -10.83 0.40
C ALA A 142 12.84 -9.35 0.71
N THR A 143 13.05 -8.54 -0.33
CA THR A 143 13.19 -7.09 -0.22
C THR A 143 11.95 -6.46 0.39
N ALA A 144 10.75 -6.79 -0.07
CA ALA A 144 9.50 -6.29 0.52
C ALA A 144 9.43 -6.58 2.02
N LYS A 145 9.68 -7.83 2.43
CA LYS A 145 9.71 -8.21 3.84
C LYS A 145 10.78 -7.45 4.64
N ALA A 146 11.97 -7.27 4.08
CA ALA A 146 13.06 -6.53 4.72
C ALA A 146 12.71 -5.06 4.99
N CYS A 147 12.08 -4.37 4.03
CA CYS A 147 11.57 -3.01 4.19
C CYS A 147 10.56 -2.90 5.35
N TRP A 148 9.67 -3.88 5.51
CA TRP A 148 8.75 -3.91 6.64
C TRP A 148 9.45 -4.18 7.98
N ILE A 149 10.51 -5.00 7.97
CA ILE A 149 11.34 -5.24 9.16
C ILE A 149 12.12 -3.97 9.55
N SER A 150 12.61 -3.17 8.61
CA SER A 150 13.33 -1.94 8.95
C SER A 150 12.44 -0.87 9.60
N VAL A 151 11.13 -0.88 9.30
CA VAL A 151 10.16 0.10 9.85
C VAL A 151 9.49 -0.41 11.14
N PHE A 152 9.21 -1.71 11.23
CA PHE A 152 8.42 -2.30 12.33
C PHE A 152 9.14 -3.40 13.10
N GLY A 153 10.40 -3.68 12.79
CA GLY A 153 11.24 -4.55 13.60
C GLY A 153 11.43 -3.95 14.98
N VAL A 154 11.52 -4.82 15.98
CA VAL A 154 12.01 -4.38 17.30
C VAL A 154 13.44 -3.89 17.11
N SER A 155 13.73 -2.64 17.49
CA SER A 155 15.10 -2.27 17.84
C SER A 155 15.62 -3.32 18.83
N PRO A 156 16.89 -3.74 18.78
CA PRO A 156 17.44 -4.53 19.88
C PRO A 156 17.22 -3.71 21.15
N GLN A 157 16.27 -4.12 21.97
CA GLN A 157 16.22 -3.65 23.35
C GLN A 157 17.58 -4.04 23.90
N GLN A 158 18.38 -3.04 24.27
CA GLN A 158 19.60 -3.27 25.02
C GLN A 158 19.23 -4.23 26.15
N ALA A 159 19.78 -5.44 26.10
CA ALA A 159 19.65 -6.37 27.20
C ALA A 159 20.07 -5.60 28.47
N PRO A 160 19.31 -5.67 29.57
CA PRO A 160 19.73 -5.05 30.81
C PRO A 160 21.12 -5.59 31.14
N GLN A 161 22.11 -4.69 31.19
CA GLN A 161 23.42 -5.03 31.73
C GLN A 161 23.17 -5.55 33.14
N SER A 162 23.49 -6.81 33.36
CA SER A 162 23.48 -7.40 34.69
C SER A 162 24.53 -6.65 35.50
N VAL A 163 24.08 -6.04 36.59
CA VAL A 163 24.89 -5.42 37.64
C VAL A 163 25.82 -6.42 38.31
#